data_AF-A0A6A6E4Z7-F1
#
_entry.id   AF-A0A6A6E4Z7-F1
#
_cell.length_a   1.000
_cell.length_b   1.000
_cell.length_c   1.000
_cell.angle_alpha   90.00
_cell.angle_beta   90.00
_cell.angle_gamma   90.00
#
_symmetry.space_group_name_H-M   'P 1'
#
loop_
_entity.id
_entity.type
_entity.pdbx_description
1 polymer ?
#
loop_
_entity_poly.entity_id
_entity_poly.type
_entity_poly.pdbx_seq_one_letter_code
_entity_poly.pdbx_strand_id
1 'polypeptide(L)'
;ISKELNISRPPIYKVQLTFKLFSRPRAPRTVRIGRPQKAALITGQALLEFLLEKPTTFLDKIRDFLFNKFNIKPSILTIYHELERAMWSRKVVIKR
;
A
#
# COMPACT_ATOMS: atom_id res chain seq x y z
N ILE A 1 -7.73 -21.16 -33.08
CA ILE A 1 -8.12 -20.18 -32.02
C ILE A 1 -9.54 -19.63 -32.16
N SER A 2 -9.85 -18.68 -33.07
CA SER A 2 -11.20 -18.06 -33.15
C SER A 2 -12.33 -19.05 -33.46
N LYS A 3 -12.11 -19.93 -34.45
CA LYS A 3 -13.07 -20.96 -34.85
C LYS A 3 -13.21 -22.09 -33.83
N GLU A 4 -12.13 -22.41 -33.11
CA GLU A 4 -12.11 -23.43 -32.05
C GLU A 4 -12.79 -22.96 -30.76
N LEU A 5 -12.64 -21.67 -30.42
CA LEU A 5 -13.20 -21.09 -29.20
C LEU A 5 -14.58 -20.46 -29.41
N ASN A 6 -15.06 -20.39 -30.65
CA ASN A 6 -16.31 -19.72 -31.04
C ASN A 6 -16.40 -18.25 -30.55
N ILE A 7 -15.28 -17.52 -30.66
CA ILE A 7 -15.16 -16.11 -30.24
C ILE A 7 -14.86 -15.24 -31.46
N SER A 8 -15.42 -14.03 -31.49
CA SER A 8 -15.08 -13.02 -32.50
C SER A 8 -13.57 -12.70 -32.49
N ARG A 9 -13.06 -12.22 -33.63
CA ARG A 9 -11.62 -11.90 -33.78
C ARG A 9 -11.10 -10.75 -32.88
N PRO A 10 -11.86 -9.67 -32.60
CA PRO A 10 -11.32 -8.51 -31.87
C PRO A 10 -10.78 -8.82 -30.45
N PRO A 11 -11.45 -9.64 -29.61
CA PRO A 11 -10.90 -10.08 -28.32
C PRO A 11 -9.56 -10.81 -28.43
N ILE A 12 -9.41 -11.66 -29.45
CA ILE A 12 -8.20 -12.45 -29.66
C ILE A 12 -7.03 -11.52 -29.99
N TYR A 13 -7.25 -10.54 -30.87
CA TYR A 13 -6.24 -9.51 -31.18
C TYR A 13 -5.84 -8.71 -29.95
N LYS A 14 -6.80 -8.31 -29.10
CA LYS A 14 -6.52 -7.59 -27.85
C LYS A 14 -5.65 -8.42 -26.90
N VAL A 15 -5.97 -9.69 -26.72
CA VAL A 15 -5.19 -10.59 -25.85
C VAL A 15 -3.79 -10.83 -26.41
N GLN A 16 -3.67 -11.08 -27.72
CA GLN A 16 -2.37 -11.26 -28.39
C GLN A 16 -1.49 -10.01 -28.28
N LEU A 17 -2.07 -8.83 -28.50
CA LEU A 17 -1.36 -7.56 -28.37
C LEU A 17 -0.91 -7.32 -26.91
N THR A 18 -1.77 -7.60 -25.95
CA THR A 18 -1.45 -7.49 -24.51
C THR A 18 -0.32 -8.45 -24.14
N PHE A 19 -0.39 -9.69 -24.63
CA PHE A 19 0.64 -10.70 -24.39
C PHE A 19 1.98 -10.32 -25.03
N LYS A 20 1.96 -9.76 -26.26
CA LYS A 20 3.15 -9.27 -26.95
C LYS A 20 3.82 -8.10 -26.21
N LEU A 21 3.03 -7.20 -25.60
CA LEU A 21 3.56 -6.03 -24.91
C LEU A 21 3.98 -6.29 -23.46
N PHE A 22 3.23 -7.14 -22.73
CA PHE A 22 3.39 -7.29 -21.28
C PHE A 22 3.75 -8.71 -20.84
N SER A 23 3.91 -9.65 -21.78
CA SER A 23 4.12 -11.09 -21.51
C SER A 23 3.07 -11.67 -20.55
N ARG A 24 1.86 -11.08 -20.54
CA ARG A 24 0.75 -11.42 -19.64
C ARG A 24 -0.56 -11.31 -20.41
N PRO A 25 -1.57 -12.15 -20.10
CA PRO A 25 -2.87 -12.13 -20.78
C PRO A 25 -3.70 -10.89 -20.46
N ARG A 26 -3.38 -10.19 -19.36
CA ARG A 26 -4.03 -8.95 -18.92
C ARG A 26 -2.97 -7.88 -18.70
N ALA A 27 -3.25 -6.68 -19.19
CA ALA A 27 -2.36 -5.53 -19.01
C ALA A 27 -2.15 -5.28 -17.52
N PRO A 28 -0.93 -4.91 -17.09
CA PRO A 28 -0.70 -4.48 -15.72
C PRO A 28 -1.59 -3.27 -15.43
N ARG A 29 -1.95 -3.07 -14.15
CA ARG A 29 -2.66 -1.85 -13.73
C ARG A 29 -1.74 -0.65 -13.99
N THR A 30 -2.01 0.07 -15.07
CA THR A 30 -1.25 1.28 -15.47
C THR A 30 -1.76 2.54 -14.77
N VAL A 31 -2.92 2.46 -14.12
CA VAL A 31 -3.49 3.56 -13.34
C VAL A 31 -2.69 3.71 -12.05
N ARG A 32 -2.00 4.83 -11.87
CA ARG A 32 -1.50 5.25 -10.56
C ARG A 32 -2.70 5.49 -9.65
N ILE A 33 -2.96 4.58 -8.71
CA ILE A 33 -3.94 4.80 -7.66
C ILE A 33 -3.36 5.82 -6.69
N GLY A 34 -3.76 7.09 -6.86
CA GLY A 34 -3.40 8.19 -5.97
C GLY A 34 -1.98 8.75 -6.15
N ARG A 35 -1.69 9.79 -5.35
CA ARG A 35 -0.36 10.43 -5.30
C ARG A 35 0.57 9.57 -4.43
N PRO A 36 1.76 9.17 -4.92
CA PRO A 36 2.74 8.48 -4.08
C PRO A 36 3.16 9.40 -2.94
N GLN A 37 2.93 8.94 -1.72
CA GLN A 37 3.08 9.73 -0.50
C GLN A 37 4.56 9.68 -0.05
N LYS A 38 5.46 10.32 -0.81
CA LYS A 38 6.91 10.28 -0.53
C LYS A 38 7.28 10.77 0.87
N ALA A 39 6.58 11.79 1.37
CA ALA A 39 6.74 12.26 2.74
C ALA A 39 6.27 11.21 3.78
N ALA A 40 5.24 10.41 3.45
CA ALA A 40 4.75 9.36 4.34
C ALA A 40 5.74 8.21 4.53
N LEU A 41 6.57 7.91 3.53
CA LEU A 41 7.61 6.88 3.64
C LEU A 41 8.67 7.24 4.68
N ILE A 42 9.18 8.49 4.66
CA ILE A 42 10.19 8.96 5.60
C ILE A 42 9.62 9.03 7.02
N THR A 43 8.39 9.54 7.17
CA THR A 43 7.73 9.60 8.47
C THR A 43 7.35 8.22 8.99
N GLY A 44 6.96 7.30 8.10
CA GLY A 44 6.60 5.93 8.45
C GLY A 44 7.81 5.18 9.03
N GLN A 45 8.97 5.31 8.39
CA GLN A 45 10.22 4.72 8.90
C GLN A 45 10.56 5.25 10.30
N ALA A 46 10.54 6.57 10.49
CA ALA A 46 10.88 7.20 11.78
C ALA A 46 9.84 6.90 12.88
N LEU A 47 8.57 6.69 12.51
CA LEU A 47 7.53 6.25 13.42
C LEU A 47 7.78 4.82 13.90
N LEU A 48 8.25 3.93 13.01
CA LEU A 48 8.59 2.54 13.39
C LEU A 48 9.80 2.49 14.31
N GLU A 49 10.83 3.29 14.05
CA GLU A 49 11.99 3.42 14.95
C GLU A 49 11.57 3.89 16.35
N PHE A 50 10.68 4.89 16.44
CA PHE A 50 10.16 5.37 17.72
C PHE A 50 9.36 4.29 18.48
N LEU A 51 8.60 3.45 17.75
CA LEU A 51 7.82 2.36 18.35
C LEU A 51 8.69 1.18 18.80
N LEU A 52 9.85 0.95 18.18
CA LEU A 52 10.81 -0.04 18.67
C LEU A 52 11.33 0.35 20.06
N GLU A 53 11.56 1.63 20.32
CA GLU A 53 11.96 2.12 21.63
C GLU A 53 10.79 2.14 22.63
N LYS A 54 9.58 2.45 22.17
CA LYS A 54 8.39 2.64 23.04
C LYS A 54 7.11 2.05 22.41
N PRO A 55 6.94 0.71 22.47
CA PRO A 55 5.90 0.00 21.71
C PRO A 55 4.47 0.25 22.22
N THR A 56 4.30 0.67 23.48
CA THR A 56 3.00 0.89 24.12
C THR A 56 2.61 2.38 24.19
N THR A 57 3.22 3.23 23.36
CA THR A 57 2.90 4.66 23.33
C THR A 57 1.51 4.93 22.78
N PHE A 58 0.79 5.86 23.43
CA PHE A 58 -0.51 6.33 22.96
C PHE A 58 -0.39 7.11 21.65
N LEU A 59 -1.41 7.02 20.80
CA LEU A 59 -1.46 7.67 19.49
C LEU A 59 -1.28 9.19 19.55
N ASP A 60 -1.76 9.85 20.61
CA ASP A 60 -1.56 11.28 20.82
C ASP A 60 -0.08 11.64 21.01
N LYS A 61 0.69 10.81 21.73
CA LYS A 61 2.14 11.02 21.92
C LYS A 61 2.90 10.81 20.61
N ILE A 62 2.45 9.89 19.77
CA ILE A 62 3.01 9.68 18.43
C ILE A 62 2.75 10.91 17.56
N ARG A 63 1.55 11.49 17.61
CA ARG A 63 1.23 12.74 16.91
C ARG A 63 2.14 13.87 17.35
N ASP A 64 2.35 14.04 18.65
CA ASP A 64 3.20 15.11 19.18
C ASP A 64 4.67 14.90 18.79
N PHE A 65 5.16 13.66 18.76
CA PHE A 65 6.48 13.32 18.26
C PHE A 65 6.66 13.68 16.78
N LEU A 66 5.71 13.31 15.92
CA LEU A 66 5.75 13.61 14.49
C LEU A 66 5.69 15.13 14.23
N PHE A 67 4.93 15.85 15.05
CA PHE A 67 4.89 17.30 15.00
C PHE A 67 6.23 17.90 15.41
N ASN A 68 6.81 17.48 16.53
CA ASN A 68 8.08 18.05 17.01
C ASN A 68 9.27 17.72 16.11
N LYS A 69 9.33 16.50 15.54
CA LYS A 69 10.48 16.04 14.75
C LYS A 69 10.40 16.41 13.28
N PHE A 70 9.19 16.44 12.70
CA PHE A 70 8.99 16.63 11.27
C PHE A 70 8.08 17.82 10.91
N ASN A 71 7.53 18.53 11.90
CA ASN A 71 6.54 19.60 11.73
C ASN A 71 5.28 19.13 10.96
N ILE A 72 4.89 17.87 11.15
CA ILE A 72 3.72 17.27 10.51
C ILE A 72 2.68 16.98 11.58
N LYS A 73 1.45 17.42 11.34
CA LYS A 73 0.30 17.15 12.21
C LYS A 73 -0.65 16.15 11.54
N PRO A 74 -0.33 14.84 11.53
CA PRO A 74 -1.21 13.85 10.96
C PRO A 74 -2.45 13.65 11.86
N SER A 75 -3.56 13.25 11.26
CA SER A 75 -4.72 12.80 12.02
C SER A 75 -4.41 11.46 12.72
N ILE A 76 -5.14 11.17 13.79
CA ILE A 76 -5.02 9.88 14.50
C ILE A 76 -5.30 8.71 13.55
N LEU A 77 -6.26 8.87 12.63
CA LEU A 77 -6.59 7.86 11.62
C LEU A 77 -5.42 7.61 10.64
N THR A 78 -4.71 8.66 10.24
CA THR A 78 -3.51 8.53 9.40
C THR A 78 -2.42 7.74 10.12
N ILE A 79 -2.19 8.03 11.41
CA ILE A 79 -1.23 7.26 12.23
C ILE A 79 -1.66 5.79 12.31
N TYR A 80 -2.95 5.53 12.54
CA TYR A 80 -3.49 4.18 12.62
C TYR A 80 -3.30 3.39 11.31
N HIS A 81 -3.58 4.00 10.15
CA HIS A 81 -3.38 3.35 8.86
C HIS A 81 -1.90 3.08 8.55
N GLU A 82 -0.99 3.97 8.97
CA GLU A 82 0.44 3.71 8.84
C GLU A 82 0.88 2.53 9.74
N LEU A 83 0.33 2.42 10.96
CA LEU A 83 0.55 1.26 11.83
C LEU A 83 -0.02 -0.03 11.23
N GLU A 84 -1.19 0.02 10.62
CA GLU A 84 -1.79 -1.13 9.91
C GLU A 84 -0.93 -1.57 8.73
N ARG A 85 -0.46 -0.62 7.91
CA ARG A 85 0.43 -0.90 6.77
C ARG A 85 1.74 -1.54 7.23
N ALA A 86 2.28 -1.11 8.36
CA ALA A 86 3.46 -1.69 8.96
C ALA A 86 3.19 -2.97 9.79
N MET A 87 1.94 -3.43 9.86
CA MET A 87 1.48 -4.60 10.63
C MET A 87 1.64 -4.51 12.16
N TRP A 88 1.77 -3.32 12.73
CA TRP A 88 1.90 -3.09 14.18
C TRP A 88 0.57 -3.08 14.94
N SER A 89 -0.56 -2.89 14.25
CA SER A 89 -1.90 -2.86 14.86
C SER A 89 -2.55 -4.24 15.00
N ARG A 90 -1.96 -5.30 14.42
CA ARG A 90 -2.58 -6.63 14.43
C ARG A 90 -2.42 -7.28 15.79
N LYS A 91 -3.55 -7.52 16.46
CA LYS A 91 -3.62 -8.47 17.58
C LYS A 91 -3.23 -9.84 17.04
N VAL A 92 -2.06 -10.34 17.44
CA VAL A 92 -1.66 -11.71 17.13
C VAL A 92 -2.61 -12.63 17.90
N VAL A 93 -3.56 -13.23 17.19
CA VAL A 93 -4.42 -14.27 17.76
C VAL A 93 -3.56 -15.52 17.90
N ILE A 94 -2.95 -15.70 19.07
CA ILE A 94 -2.29 -16.95 19.43
C ILE A 94 -3.43 -17.93 19.75
N LYS A 95 -3.75 -18.83 18.81
CA LYS A 95 -4.56 -20.01 19.13
C LYS A 95 -3.72 -20.88 20.06
N ARG A 96 -4.12 -20.96 21.33
CA ARG A 96 -3.70 -22.02 22.25
C ARG A 96 -4.44 -23.30 21.93
#